data_AF-A0A3Q2V044-F1
#
_entry.id   AF-A0A3Q2V044-F1
#
_cell.length_a   1.000
_cell.length_b   1.000
_cell.length_c   1.000
_cell.angle_alpha   90.00
_cell.angle_beta   90.00
_cell.angle_gamma   90.00
#
_symmetry.space_group_name_H-M   'P 1'
#
loop_
_entity.id
_entity.type
_entity.pdbx_description
1 polymer ?
#
loop_
_entity_poly.entity_id
_entity_poly.type
_entity_poly.pdbx_seq_one_letter_code
_entity_poly.pdbx_strand_id
1 'polypeptide(L)'
;MLMDFLLIGLYLKWPLKKPPGLILCSLGIFLRTVPLVEGVCPRLCRCDSKLLYCEGLNLTDIPRNLSSAMGLSMRENNLTELREGQLAGLSQLTWLYLDHNSIDVVEEGAFDKLRRVKELDLSNNRIESLPNGTFRPLPNLRILDLSYNRLQALEPDLFHGLRKLTNLHLRYNALKFVPVRIFQDCRSMQFLDLGYNQLQSLARNSFAGLFKLTELHLEHNELVKVNLAHFPRLISLRTLYMHNNRATIVVNTLDWTWHFLEKIDLSANEIEYIEPHVFESTPNLKVLMLDSNRLTSVDQRILDSWSSLDSITLAGNDWECSRNVCALASWLSAFRGQHDNSLLCSSPDTAQGEDVLDAVYAFQLCEDPPVEVTTAGLYASTRDLGPITPNPYEGEGSEVVTNSFTVTVGHDDLESTMQIHKVVTGTMALIFSFLIIVLMLYVAWKCFPAGIRQLRQCFSSQRRKQKQKQSMQQMAAISTPEYYVDYKPNHIEGALVIINEYGSCTCQQQASRECEV
;
A
#
# COMPACT_ATOMS: atom_id res chain seq x y z
N MET A 1 36.03 53.72 -29.91
CA MET A 1 36.81 54.47 -28.91
C MET A 1 36.65 53.79 -27.54
N LEU A 2 37.22 52.59 -27.39
CA LEU A 2 36.96 51.71 -26.23
C LEU A 2 38.05 50.62 -26.09
N MET A 3 39.30 50.94 -26.43
CA MET A 3 40.44 50.00 -26.38
C MET A 3 41.62 50.49 -25.53
N ASP A 4 41.54 51.68 -24.94
CA ASP A 4 42.65 52.35 -24.24
C ASP A 4 42.66 52.12 -22.72
N PHE A 5 41.62 51.50 -22.15
CA PHE A 5 41.46 51.32 -20.70
C PHE A 5 42.09 50.04 -20.12
N LEU A 6 42.65 49.16 -20.95
CA LEU A 6 43.16 47.84 -20.52
C LEU A 6 44.67 47.79 -20.22
N LEU A 7 45.39 48.93 -20.33
CA LEU A 7 46.85 48.98 -20.26
C LEU A 7 47.44 49.78 -19.08
N ILE A 8 46.61 50.22 -18.13
CA ILE A 8 47.04 50.90 -16.89
C ILE A 8 46.90 49.95 -15.67
N GLY A 9 47.16 48.65 -15.90
CA GLY A 9 47.03 47.57 -14.89
C GLY A 9 48.35 47.06 -14.30
N LEU A 10 49.49 47.58 -14.74
CA LEU A 10 50.84 47.19 -14.29
C LEU A 10 51.66 48.45 -13.96
N TYR A 11 52.56 48.31 -12.98
CA TYR A 11 53.39 49.38 -12.39
C TYR A 11 52.64 50.52 -11.67
N LEU A 12 52.19 50.24 -10.44
CA LEU A 12 52.47 51.13 -9.29
C LEU A 12 52.23 50.39 -7.96
N LYS A 13 53.16 50.51 -7.00
CA LYS A 13 53.02 49.95 -5.65
C LYS A 13 52.13 50.89 -4.81
N TRP A 14 50.95 50.43 -4.39
CA TRP A 14 50.13 51.16 -3.41
C TRP A 14 50.38 50.68 -1.97
N PRO A 15 50.90 51.53 -1.07
CA PRO A 15 50.87 51.27 0.38
C PRO A 15 49.48 51.57 0.96
N LEU A 16 49.16 50.97 2.12
CA LEU A 16 47.85 51.07 2.74
C LEU A 16 47.49 52.51 3.16
N LYS A 17 46.36 53.03 2.64
CA LYS A 17 45.49 53.99 3.35
C LYS A 17 44.03 53.61 3.13
N LYS A 18 43.24 53.62 4.22
CA LYS A 18 41.80 53.32 4.17
C LYS A 18 41.05 54.46 3.45
N PRO A 19 40.03 54.18 2.62
CA PRO A 19 39.14 55.22 2.11
C PRO A 19 38.27 55.80 3.26
N PRO A 20 37.86 57.08 3.20
CA PRO A 20 37.00 57.68 4.20
C PRO A 20 35.57 57.08 4.14
N GLY A 21 35.02 56.70 5.29
CA GLY A 21 33.76 55.94 5.40
C GLY A 21 32.49 56.62 4.86
N LEU A 22 32.56 57.92 4.55
CA LEU A 22 31.45 58.69 3.95
C LEU A 22 31.04 58.16 2.57
N ILE A 23 31.99 57.68 1.75
CA ILE A 23 31.71 57.18 0.39
C ILE A 23 30.99 55.82 0.43
N LEU A 24 31.32 54.97 1.41
CA LEU A 24 30.62 53.70 1.63
C LEU A 24 29.21 53.91 2.19
N CYS A 25 28.99 54.96 2.99
CA CYS A 25 27.65 55.31 3.46
C CYS A 25 26.74 55.82 2.33
N SER A 26 27.23 56.68 1.42
CA SER A 26 26.41 57.17 0.30
C SER A 26 26.04 56.07 -0.69
N LEU A 27 26.97 55.16 -1.01
CA LEU A 27 26.67 53.95 -1.80
C LEU A 27 25.71 53.00 -1.06
N GLY A 28 25.88 52.80 0.24
CA GLY A 28 24.97 51.99 1.07
C GLY A 28 23.56 52.58 1.24
N ILE A 29 23.42 53.90 1.15
CA ILE A 29 22.13 54.60 1.13
C ILE A 29 21.48 54.47 -0.26
N PHE A 30 22.23 54.67 -1.35
CA PHE A 30 21.70 54.47 -2.71
C PHE A 30 21.23 53.02 -2.94
N LEU A 31 21.97 52.02 -2.44
CA LEU A 31 21.57 50.61 -2.46
C LEU A 31 20.38 50.27 -1.54
N ARG A 32 19.96 51.20 -0.66
CA ARG A 32 18.72 51.11 0.13
C ARG A 32 17.55 51.92 -0.45
N THR A 33 17.81 52.78 -1.44
CA THR A 33 16.77 53.61 -2.09
C THR A 33 16.48 53.20 -3.53
N VAL A 34 17.17 52.19 -4.09
CA VAL A 34 16.61 51.38 -5.17
C VAL A 34 15.41 50.63 -4.56
N PRO A 35 14.17 50.85 -5.03
CA PRO A 35 13.05 50.00 -4.61
C PRO A 35 13.37 48.55 -4.99
N LEU A 36 13.03 47.57 -4.14
CA LEU A 36 12.82 46.24 -4.69
C LEU A 36 11.76 46.41 -5.78
N VAL A 37 12.10 46.08 -7.03
CA VAL A 37 11.16 46.15 -8.13
C VAL A 37 10.09 45.11 -7.83
N GLU A 38 8.95 45.57 -7.32
CA GLU A 38 7.75 44.76 -7.18
C GLU A 38 7.46 44.15 -8.55
N GLY A 39 7.29 42.82 -8.59
CA GLY A 39 7.29 42.08 -9.85
C GLY A 39 6.21 42.61 -10.77
N VAL A 40 6.61 43.33 -11.83
CA VAL A 40 5.67 44.03 -12.70
C VAL A 40 4.70 43.00 -13.28
N CYS A 41 3.42 43.16 -12.96
CA CYS A 41 2.39 42.22 -13.34
C CYS A 41 2.40 42.02 -14.87
N PRO A 42 2.56 40.79 -15.38
CA PRO A 42 2.52 40.54 -16.82
C PRO A 42 1.19 41.02 -17.40
N ARG A 43 1.24 41.79 -18.50
CA ARG A 43 0.10 42.59 -19.01
C ARG A 43 -1.19 41.82 -19.32
N LEU A 44 -1.13 40.51 -19.50
CA LEU A 44 -2.28 39.65 -19.78
C LEU A 44 -2.79 38.90 -18.53
N CYS A 45 -2.00 38.86 -17.45
CA CYS A 45 -2.31 38.09 -16.26
C CYS A 45 -2.92 38.97 -15.17
N ARG A 46 -3.74 38.36 -14.31
CA ARG A 46 -4.25 38.96 -13.09
C ARG A 46 -3.27 38.69 -11.94
N CYS A 47 -2.84 39.73 -11.25
CA CYS A 47 -2.03 39.61 -10.03
C CYS A 47 -2.87 39.96 -8.80
N ASP A 48 -2.80 39.12 -7.76
CA ASP A 48 -3.17 39.50 -6.40
C ASP A 48 -1.94 39.35 -5.50
N SER A 49 -1.35 40.48 -5.12
CA SER A 49 -0.24 40.58 -4.15
C SER A 49 1.04 39.82 -4.56
N LYS A 50 1.06 38.50 -4.42
CA LYS A 50 2.14 37.58 -4.84
C LYS A 50 1.61 36.31 -5.54
N LEU A 51 0.32 36.27 -5.84
CA LEU A 51 -0.36 35.19 -6.55
C LEU A 51 -0.60 35.68 -7.98
N LEU A 52 -0.20 34.88 -8.96
CA LEU A 52 -0.30 35.19 -10.37
C LEU A 52 -1.27 34.24 -11.07
N TYR A 53 -2.23 34.79 -11.80
CA TYR A 53 -3.25 34.06 -12.54
C TYR A 53 -3.15 34.44 -14.02
N CYS A 54 -2.61 33.53 -14.82
CA CYS A 54 -2.35 33.67 -16.25
C CYS A 54 -3.21 32.67 -17.04
N GLU A 55 -4.51 32.64 -16.80
CA GLU A 55 -5.42 31.54 -17.18
C GLU A 55 -6.18 31.85 -18.48
N GLY A 56 -6.33 30.88 -19.39
CA GLY A 56 -7.09 31.06 -20.64
C GLY A 56 -6.41 31.94 -21.70
N LEU A 57 -5.09 32.12 -21.63
CA LEU A 57 -4.34 33.15 -22.36
C LEU A 57 -3.62 32.67 -23.63
N ASN A 58 -3.77 31.39 -24.01
CA ASN A 58 -3.04 30.74 -25.11
C ASN A 58 -1.49 30.88 -25.01
N LEU A 59 -0.95 30.95 -23.79
CA LEU A 59 0.50 31.06 -23.55
C LEU A 59 1.22 29.75 -23.89
N THR A 60 2.40 29.88 -24.50
CA THR A 60 3.29 28.76 -24.89
C THR A 60 4.65 28.76 -24.17
N ASP A 61 4.95 29.82 -23.39
CA ASP A 61 6.11 29.91 -22.49
C ASP A 61 5.67 30.59 -21.18
N ILE A 62 6.41 30.36 -20.10
CA ILE A 62 6.11 30.87 -18.76
C ILE A 62 6.61 32.34 -18.66
N PRO A 63 5.80 33.29 -18.13
CA PRO A 63 6.21 34.68 -18.04
C PRO A 63 7.49 34.87 -17.21
N ARG A 64 8.37 35.77 -17.67
CA ARG A 64 9.70 36.01 -17.07
C ARG A 64 9.63 37.03 -15.94
N ASN A 65 10.69 37.10 -15.13
CA ASN A 65 10.88 38.02 -14.00
C ASN A 65 9.92 37.85 -12.80
N LEU A 66 9.28 36.69 -12.64
CA LEU A 66 8.31 36.39 -11.57
C LEU A 66 8.94 36.04 -10.20
N SER A 67 10.14 36.52 -9.87
CA SER A 67 10.97 36.00 -8.77
C SER A 67 10.41 36.19 -7.35
N SER A 68 9.36 36.98 -7.18
CA SER A 68 8.67 37.23 -5.91
C SER A 68 7.35 36.45 -5.73
N ALA A 69 6.91 35.70 -6.75
CA ALA A 69 5.64 34.98 -6.75
C ALA A 69 5.61 33.84 -5.71
N MET A 70 4.48 33.72 -5.01
CA MET A 70 4.19 32.66 -4.05
C MET A 70 3.14 31.65 -4.57
N GLY A 71 2.43 31.99 -5.65
CA GLY A 71 1.51 31.13 -6.37
C GLY A 71 1.50 31.48 -7.86
N LEU A 72 1.42 30.47 -8.72
CA LEU A 72 1.37 30.64 -10.18
C LEU A 72 0.32 29.70 -10.76
N SER A 73 -0.68 30.29 -11.41
CA SER A 73 -1.70 29.59 -12.17
C SER A 73 -1.50 29.87 -13.65
N MET A 74 -1.32 28.82 -14.45
CA MET A 74 -1.19 28.85 -15.91
C MET A 74 -2.21 27.88 -16.55
N ARG A 75 -3.36 27.67 -15.90
CA ARG A 75 -4.45 26.80 -16.38
C ARG A 75 -4.96 27.22 -17.76
N GLU A 76 -5.48 26.29 -18.53
CA GLU A 76 -6.14 26.56 -19.83
C GLU A 76 -5.22 27.34 -20.80
N ASN A 77 -3.99 26.87 -20.97
CA ASN A 77 -3.01 27.43 -21.91
C ASN A 77 -2.52 26.37 -22.90
N ASN A 78 -1.53 26.72 -23.72
CA ASN A 78 -0.97 25.84 -24.74
C ASN A 78 0.52 25.57 -24.48
N LEU A 79 0.90 25.37 -23.22
CA LEU A 79 2.21 24.84 -22.87
C LEU A 79 2.31 23.39 -23.37
N THR A 80 3.42 23.05 -24.03
CA THR A 80 3.69 21.72 -24.59
C THR A 80 4.79 20.97 -23.85
N GLU A 81 5.67 21.67 -23.15
CA GLU A 81 6.85 21.10 -22.49
C GLU A 81 7.25 21.91 -21.25
N LEU A 82 7.88 21.24 -20.28
CA LEU A 82 8.50 21.88 -19.12
C LEU A 82 10.01 21.58 -19.12
N ARG A 83 10.82 22.62 -19.35
CA ARG A 83 12.28 22.52 -19.49
C ARG A 83 13.04 22.82 -18.20
N GLU A 84 14.24 22.24 -18.06
CA GLU A 84 15.16 22.56 -16.98
C GLU A 84 15.44 24.07 -16.93
N GLY A 85 15.40 24.63 -15.72
CA GLY A 85 15.69 26.05 -15.49
C GLY A 85 14.57 27.02 -15.84
N GLN A 86 13.55 26.61 -16.63
CA GLN A 86 12.41 27.47 -17.00
C GLN A 86 11.68 28.01 -15.77
N LEU A 87 11.55 27.19 -14.72
CA LEU A 87 10.94 27.55 -13.44
C LEU A 87 11.96 28.05 -12.38
N ALA A 88 13.26 28.08 -12.64
CA ALA A 88 14.27 28.30 -11.59
C ALA A 88 14.20 29.69 -10.90
N GLY A 89 13.64 30.70 -11.58
CA GLY A 89 13.38 32.02 -10.98
C GLY A 89 12.28 32.00 -9.91
N LEU A 90 11.34 31.06 -9.99
CA LEU A 90 10.12 30.96 -9.17
C LEU A 90 10.34 30.30 -7.80
N SER A 91 11.54 30.44 -7.23
CA SER A 91 11.99 29.83 -5.96
C SER A 91 11.09 30.06 -4.72
N GLN A 92 10.16 31.03 -4.78
CA GLN A 92 9.26 31.40 -3.69
C GLN A 92 7.87 30.75 -3.77
N LEU A 93 7.56 30.03 -4.87
CA LEU A 93 6.27 29.38 -5.07
C LEU A 93 5.92 28.39 -3.95
N THR A 94 4.63 28.35 -3.63
CA THR A 94 4.02 27.43 -2.66
C THR A 94 2.97 26.53 -3.29
N TRP A 95 2.37 26.95 -4.40
CA TRP A 95 1.53 26.15 -5.30
C TRP A 95 1.84 26.51 -6.76
N LEU A 96 1.64 25.58 -7.68
CA LEU A 96 1.86 25.72 -9.11
C LEU A 96 0.78 24.93 -9.87
N TYR A 97 0.00 25.60 -10.72
CA TYR A 97 -1.05 24.98 -11.52
C TYR A 97 -0.73 25.10 -13.02
N LEU A 98 -0.65 23.96 -13.69
CA LEU A 98 -0.24 23.77 -15.09
C LEU A 98 -1.22 22.85 -15.85
N ASP A 99 -2.39 22.62 -15.27
CA ASP A 99 -3.43 21.75 -15.82
C ASP A 99 -4.16 22.36 -17.02
N HIS A 100 -4.92 21.52 -17.74
CA HIS A 100 -5.64 21.90 -18.95
C HIS A 100 -4.71 22.56 -19.98
N ASN A 101 -3.53 21.95 -20.17
CA ASN A 101 -2.52 22.35 -21.14
C ASN A 101 -2.27 21.18 -22.12
N SER A 102 -1.21 21.26 -22.93
CA SER A 102 -0.83 20.20 -23.87
C SER A 102 0.54 19.59 -23.56
N ILE A 103 0.95 19.60 -22.28
CA ILE A 103 2.30 19.18 -21.86
C ILE A 103 2.46 17.68 -22.09
N ASP A 104 3.40 17.29 -22.96
CA ASP A 104 3.79 15.90 -23.21
C ASP A 104 5.18 15.57 -22.62
N VAL A 105 6.12 16.51 -22.68
CA VAL A 105 7.48 16.37 -22.13
C VAL A 105 7.69 17.16 -20.83
N VAL A 106 8.25 16.50 -19.82
CA VAL A 106 8.74 17.11 -18.57
C VAL A 106 10.18 16.66 -18.33
N GLU A 107 11.14 17.58 -18.41
CA GLU A 107 12.56 17.28 -18.17
C GLU A 107 12.83 17.02 -16.67
N GLU A 108 13.81 16.16 -16.34
CA GLU A 108 14.12 15.78 -14.94
C GLU A 108 14.42 17.00 -14.04
N GLY A 109 15.02 18.04 -14.62
CA GLY A 109 15.35 19.30 -13.95
C GLY A 109 14.26 20.39 -13.98
N ALA A 110 13.08 20.12 -14.56
CA ALA A 110 12.04 21.14 -14.80
C ALA A 110 11.61 21.88 -13.51
N PHE A 111 11.41 21.14 -12.42
CA PHE A 111 10.98 21.69 -11.13
C PHE A 111 12.13 22.10 -10.20
N ASP A 112 13.36 22.23 -10.70
CA ASP A 112 14.49 22.48 -9.82
C ASP A 112 14.43 23.87 -9.15
N LYS A 113 15.06 23.95 -7.97
CA LYS A 113 14.97 25.08 -7.01
C LYS A 113 13.59 25.33 -6.37
N LEU A 114 12.49 24.73 -6.82
CA LEU A 114 11.11 24.97 -6.31
C LEU A 114 10.82 24.36 -4.92
N ARG A 115 11.79 24.37 -4.01
CA ARG A 115 11.77 23.69 -2.71
C ARG A 115 10.65 24.12 -1.75
N ARG A 116 9.94 25.21 -2.04
CA ARG A 116 8.84 25.76 -1.23
C ARG A 116 7.45 25.28 -1.65
N VAL A 117 7.33 24.64 -2.82
CA VAL A 117 6.06 24.12 -3.36
C VAL A 117 5.52 23.01 -2.46
N LYS A 118 4.20 23.04 -2.25
CA LYS A 118 3.40 22.09 -1.48
C LYS A 118 2.35 21.39 -2.36
N GLU A 119 2.07 21.95 -3.52
CA GLU A 119 0.91 21.62 -4.35
C GLU A 119 1.29 21.85 -5.81
N LEU A 120 1.15 20.81 -6.62
CA LEU A 120 1.48 20.81 -8.04
C LEU A 120 0.36 20.11 -8.79
N ASP A 121 -0.34 20.87 -9.63
CA ASP A 121 -1.39 20.37 -10.52
C ASP A 121 -0.83 20.30 -11.95
N LEU A 122 -0.71 19.07 -12.45
CA LEU A 122 -0.32 18.73 -13.82
C LEU A 122 -1.44 17.93 -14.51
N SER A 123 -2.66 17.95 -13.96
CA SER A 123 -3.78 17.19 -14.49
C SER A 123 -4.19 17.66 -15.89
N ASN A 124 -4.97 16.86 -16.64
CA ASN A 124 -5.52 17.25 -17.94
C ASN A 124 -4.44 17.74 -18.92
N ASN A 125 -3.42 16.88 -19.12
CA ASN A 125 -2.27 17.11 -19.99
C ASN A 125 -2.02 15.85 -20.85
N ARG A 126 -0.82 15.68 -21.41
CA ARG A 126 -0.48 14.61 -22.37
C ARG A 126 0.73 13.79 -21.94
N ILE A 127 1.13 13.88 -20.68
CA ILE A 127 2.38 13.32 -20.16
C ILE A 127 2.34 11.79 -20.25
N GLU A 128 3.24 11.19 -21.02
CA GLU A 128 3.29 9.72 -21.23
C GLU A 128 4.27 9.00 -20.29
N SER A 129 5.28 9.72 -19.77
CA SER A 129 6.27 9.21 -18.80
C SER A 129 6.89 10.34 -17.97
N LEU A 130 7.51 10.02 -16.83
CA LEU A 130 8.17 10.97 -15.93
C LEU A 130 9.49 10.39 -15.39
N PRO A 131 10.65 11.06 -15.59
CA PRO A 131 11.93 10.62 -15.03
C PRO A 131 11.95 10.53 -13.49
N ASN A 132 12.68 9.56 -12.94
CA ASN A 132 12.82 9.33 -11.48
C ASN A 132 13.15 10.60 -10.67
N GLY A 133 13.97 11.52 -11.21
CA GLY A 133 14.36 12.73 -10.50
C GLY A 133 13.32 13.85 -10.44
N THR A 134 12.26 13.81 -11.26
CA THR A 134 11.37 14.95 -11.55
C THR A 134 10.81 15.64 -10.30
N PHE A 135 10.33 14.88 -9.31
CA PHE A 135 9.76 15.44 -8.06
C PHE A 135 10.77 15.56 -6.91
N ARG A 136 12.01 15.08 -7.09
CA ARG A 136 13.09 15.14 -6.08
C ARG A 136 13.43 16.56 -5.60
N PRO A 137 13.30 17.64 -6.41
CA PRO A 137 13.46 19.02 -5.95
C PRO A 137 12.35 19.54 -4.99
N LEU A 138 11.28 18.77 -4.77
CA LEU A 138 10.04 19.19 -4.09
C LEU A 138 9.83 18.56 -2.69
N PRO A 139 10.77 18.65 -1.72
CA PRO A 139 10.69 17.97 -0.42
C PRO A 139 9.60 18.51 0.54
N ASN A 140 8.78 19.46 0.06
CA ASN A 140 7.65 20.03 0.79
C ASN A 140 6.28 19.74 0.15
N LEU A 141 6.25 18.99 -0.96
CA LEU A 141 5.03 18.59 -1.66
C LEU A 141 4.08 17.81 -0.73
N ARG A 142 2.79 18.08 -0.89
CA ARG A 142 1.65 17.54 -0.13
C ARG A 142 0.57 17.02 -1.07
N ILE A 143 0.23 17.80 -2.08
CA ILE A 143 -0.72 17.45 -3.13
C ILE A 143 0.06 17.37 -4.44
N LEU A 144 -0.13 16.28 -5.18
CA LEU A 144 0.34 16.10 -6.54
C LEU A 144 -0.82 15.53 -7.36
N ASP A 145 -1.25 16.27 -8.38
CA ASP A 145 -2.23 15.79 -9.34
C ASP A 145 -1.56 15.55 -10.71
N LEU A 146 -1.72 14.32 -11.19
CA LEU A 146 -1.24 13.80 -12.48
C LEU A 146 -2.41 13.12 -13.24
N SER A 147 -3.65 13.40 -12.86
CA SER A 147 -4.84 12.78 -13.43
C SER A 147 -5.10 13.23 -14.87
N TYR A 148 -5.86 12.46 -15.64
CA TYR A 148 -6.17 12.78 -17.05
C TYR A 148 -4.90 13.07 -17.86
N ASN A 149 -3.95 12.14 -17.79
CA ASN A 149 -2.70 12.13 -18.54
C ASN A 149 -2.59 10.80 -19.29
N ARG A 150 -1.39 10.41 -19.73
CA ARG A 150 -1.14 9.24 -20.56
C ARG A 150 -0.06 8.31 -19.97
N LEU A 151 0.18 8.41 -18.66
CA LEU A 151 1.24 7.67 -17.98
C LEU A 151 1.01 6.17 -18.17
N GLN A 152 1.91 5.50 -18.89
CA GLN A 152 1.82 4.05 -19.18
C GLN A 152 2.50 3.20 -18.08
N ALA A 153 3.50 3.79 -17.42
CA ALA A 153 4.23 3.22 -16.30
C ALA A 153 4.65 4.33 -15.33
N LEU A 154 4.97 3.95 -14.09
CA LEU A 154 5.63 4.82 -13.13
C LEU A 154 7.06 4.34 -12.91
N GLU A 155 8.01 5.28 -12.89
CA GLU A 155 9.40 4.98 -12.60
C GLU A 155 9.61 4.64 -11.09
N PRO A 156 10.43 3.63 -10.73
CA PRO A 156 10.39 3.04 -9.37
C PRO A 156 10.76 3.97 -8.22
N ASP A 157 11.59 4.99 -8.44
CA ASP A 157 12.00 6.00 -7.45
C ASP A 157 11.35 7.37 -7.71
N LEU A 158 10.35 7.49 -8.60
CA LEU A 158 9.68 8.75 -8.98
C LEU A 158 9.15 9.57 -7.79
N PHE A 159 8.68 8.89 -6.73
CA PHE A 159 8.18 9.53 -5.50
C PHE A 159 9.18 9.44 -4.32
N HIS A 160 10.44 9.10 -4.58
CA HIS A 160 11.46 8.90 -3.56
C HIS A 160 11.70 10.18 -2.74
N GLY A 161 11.44 10.09 -1.43
CA GLY A 161 11.68 11.17 -0.48
C GLY A 161 10.53 12.18 -0.32
N LEU A 162 9.39 11.98 -0.99
CA LEU A 162 8.17 12.80 -0.85
C LEU A 162 7.42 12.54 0.47
N ARG A 163 8.14 12.62 1.59
CA ARG A 163 7.70 12.27 2.96
C ARG A 163 6.57 13.13 3.52
N LYS A 164 6.17 14.19 2.83
CA LYS A 164 5.09 15.10 3.21
C LYS A 164 3.87 15.02 2.29
N LEU A 165 3.94 14.19 1.23
CA LEU A 165 2.82 13.93 0.33
C LEU A 165 1.65 13.35 1.14
N THR A 166 0.49 13.99 1.06
CA THR A 166 -0.78 13.60 1.70
C THR A 166 -1.77 13.07 0.68
N ASN A 167 -1.76 13.63 -0.54
CA ASN A 167 -2.68 13.33 -1.62
C ASN A 167 -1.88 13.10 -2.91
N LEU A 168 -2.18 12.00 -3.61
CA LEU A 168 -1.64 11.71 -4.94
C LEU A 168 -2.79 11.24 -5.83
N HIS A 169 -2.97 11.93 -6.96
CA HIS A 169 -4.01 11.63 -7.93
C HIS A 169 -3.34 11.20 -9.25
N LEU A 170 -3.63 9.97 -9.69
CA LEU A 170 -3.14 9.35 -10.93
C LEU A 170 -4.32 8.81 -11.77
N ARG A 171 -5.53 9.31 -11.51
CA ARG A 171 -6.79 8.87 -12.14
C ARG A 171 -6.77 9.10 -13.65
N TYR A 172 -7.42 8.28 -14.45
CA TYR A 172 -7.45 8.44 -15.92
C TYR A 172 -6.03 8.53 -16.52
N ASN A 173 -5.30 7.42 -16.40
CA ASN A 173 -4.00 7.19 -17.03
C ASN A 173 -3.99 5.80 -17.67
N ALA A 174 -2.84 5.34 -18.18
CA ALA A 174 -2.68 4.05 -18.85
C ALA A 174 -1.82 3.06 -18.04
N LEU A 175 -1.78 3.20 -16.71
CA LEU A 175 -0.90 2.42 -15.84
C LEU A 175 -1.30 0.95 -15.82
N LYS A 176 -0.38 0.05 -16.18
CA LYS A 176 -0.62 -1.41 -16.22
C LYS A 176 -0.23 -2.15 -14.95
N PHE A 177 0.64 -1.56 -14.14
CA PHE A 177 1.11 -2.12 -12.86
C PHE A 177 1.56 -0.99 -11.91
N VAL A 178 1.47 -1.25 -10.60
CA VAL A 178 2.03 -0.37 -9.56
C VAL A 178 3.39 -0.92 -9.10
N PRO A 179 4.53 -0.24 -9.34
CA PRO A 179 5.85 -0.77 -8.99
C PRO A 179 6.03 -1.04 -7.50
N VAL A 180 6.70 -2.15 -7.19
CA VAL A 180 6.92 -2.60 -5.80
C VAL A 180 7.76 -1.57 -5.02
N ARG A 181 7.22 -1.10 -3.88
CA ARG A 181 7.81 -0.07 -2.99
C ARG A 181 7.90 1.36 -3.56
N ILE A 182 7.24 1.71 -4.67
CA ILE A 182 7.26 3.11 -5.18
C ILE A 182 6.80 4.14 -4.12
N PHE A 183 5.87 3.75 -3.25
CA PHE A 183 5.35 4.59 -2.16
C PHE A 183 6.11 4.48 -0.82
N GLN A 184 7.26 3.79 -0.79
CA GLN A 184 7.95 3.40 0.46
C GLN A 184 8.33 4.58 1.37
N ASP A 185 8.53 5.77 0.81
CA ASP A 185 8.84 6.99 1.55
C ASP A 185 7.69 8.02 1.62
N CYS A 186 6.52 7.72 1.07
CA CYS A 186 5.31 8.57 1.09
C CYS A 186 4.54 8.48 2.43
N ARG A 187 5.27 8.63 3.55
CA ARG A 187 4.84 8.30 4.93
C ARG A 187 3.75 9.21 5.54
N SER A 188 3.26 10.18 4.78
CA SER A 188 2.20 11.13 5.18
C SER A 188 0.91 10.96 4.37
N MET A 189 0.91 10.06 3.38
CA MET A 189 -0.18 9.89 2.43
C MET A 189 -1.44 9.37 3.14
N GLN A 190 -2.57 10.00 2.82
CA GLN A 190 -3.91 9.76 3.34
C GLN A 190 -4.86 9.39 2.20
N PHE A 191 -4.70 10.00 1.03
CA PHE A 191 -5.48 9.75 -0.17
C PHE A 191 -4.58 9.32 -1.34
N LEU A 192 -4.96 8.25 -2.04
CA LEU A 192 -4.31 7.76 -3.25
C LEU A 192 -5.37 7.36 -4.29
N ASP A 193 -5.35 8.00 -5.44
CA ASP A 193 -6.21 7.66 -6.57
C ASP A 193 -5.45 7.04 -7.74
N LEU A 194 -5.78 5.79 -8.04
CA LEU A 194 -5.32 4.97 -9.17
C LEU A 194 -6.50 4.45 -10.02
N GLY A 195 -7.70 5.00 -9.83
CA GLY A 195 -8.88 4.61 -10.59
C GLY A 195 -8.78 4.97 -12.07
N TYR A 196 -9.58 4.33 -12.93
CA TYR A 196 -9.56 4.57 -14.38
C TYR A 196 -8.15 4.40 -14.97
N ASN A 197 -7.59 3.21 -14.80
CA ASN A 197 -6.28 2.80 -15.30
C ASN A 197 -6.38 1.38 -15.92
N GLN A 198 -5.25 0.76 -16.25
CA GLN A 198 -5.16 -0.56 -16.87
C GLN A 198 -4.53 -1.60 -15.94
N LEU A 199 -4.70 -1.46 -14.62
CA LEU A 199 -4.04 -2.32 -13.63
C LEU A 199 -4.61 -3.73 -13.69
N GLN A 200 -3.84 -4.68 -14.24
CA GLN A 200 -4.23 -6.09 -14.37
C GLN A 200 -3.94 -6.91 -13.10
N SER A 201 -2.95 -6.47 -12.31
CA SER A 201 -2.61 -7.12 -11.04
C SER A 201 -1.92 -6.16 -10.06
N LEU A 202 -1.95 -6.51 -8.78
CA LEU A 202 -1.28 -5.77 -7.71
C LEU A 202 -0.21 -6.65 -7.08
N ALA A 203 1.03 -6.17 -7.05
CA ALA A 203 2.14 -6.92 -6.47
C ALA A 203 2.17 -6.79 -4.94
N ARG A 204 2.55 -7.86 -4.25
CA ARG A 204 2.71 -7.87 -2.80
C ARG A 204 3.75 -6.80 -2.39
N ASN A 205 3.33 -5.85 -1.56
CA ASN A 205 4.10 -4.68 -1.12
C ASN A 205 4.22 -3.51 -2.13
N SER A 206 3.38 -3.39 -3.18
CA SER A 206 3.28 -2.14 -3.96
C SER A 206 2.92 -0.95 -3.07
N PHE A 207 1.95 -1.13 -2.17
CA PHE A 207 1.49 -0.11 -1.21
C PHE A 207 2.32 -0.04 0.10
N ALA A 208 3.57 -0.51 0.08
CA ALA A 208 4.46 -0.40 1.24
C ALA A 208 4.79 1.06 1.56
N GLY A 209 4.80 1.41 2.85
CA GLY A 209 5.04 2.78 3.34
C GLY A 209 3.77 3.60 3.62
N LEU A 210 2.63 3.19 3.09
CA LEU A 210 1.34 3.89 3.16
C LEU A 210 0.56 3.65 4.48
N PHE A 211 1.25 3.68 5.62
CA PHE A 211 0.66 3.38 6.94
C PHE A 211 -0.29 4.45 7.50
N LYS A 212 -0.53 5.54 6.75
CA LYS A 212 -1.50 6.60 7.07
C LYS A 212 -2.64 6.72 6.06
N LEU A 213 -2.65 5.86 5.03
CA LEU A 213 -3.66 5.91 3.97
C LEU A 213 -5.03 5.61 4.57
N THR A 214 -5.98 6.53 4.38
CA THR A 214 -7.38 6.42 4.80
C THR A 214 -8.29 6.06 3.63
N GLU A 215 -7.92 6.42 2.40
CA GLU A 215 -8.76 6.24 1.22
C GLU A 215 -7.90 5.79 0.03
N LEU A 216 -8.35 4.73 -0.65
CA LEU A 216 -7.69 4.12 -1.80
C LEU A 216 -8.71 3.85 -2.91
N HIS A 217 -8.48 4.48 -4.07
CA HIS A 217 -9.24 4.26 -5.29
C HIS A 217 -8.48 3.33 -6.25
N LEU A 218 -9.13 2.23 -6.63
CA LEU A 218 -8.67 1.23 -7.60
C LEU A 218 -9.81 0.84 -8.58
N GLU A 219 -10.90 1.61 -8.60
CA GLU A 219 -12.04 1.37 -9.49
C GLU A 219 -11.69 1.52 -10.98
N HIS A 220 -12.51 0.95 -11.88
CA HIS A 220 -12.32 1.04 -13.33
C HIS A 220 -10.88 0.65 -13.75
N ASN A 221 -10.52 -0.59 -13.46
CA ASN A 221 -9.24 -1.21 -13.76
C ASN A 221 -9.46 -2.66 -14.27
N GLU A 222 -8.38 -3.41 -14.52
CA GLU A 222 -8.43 -4.75 -15.12
C GLU A 222 -8.14 -5.88 -14.09
N LEU A 223 -8.37 -5.64 -12.79
CA LEU A 223 -7.99 -6.56 -11.73
C LEU A 223 -8.86 -7.83 -11.76
N VAL A 224 -8.25 -8.98 -12.08
CA VAL A 224 -8.95 -10.29 -12.17
C VAL A 224 -9.15 -10.97 -10.80
N LYS A 225 -8.47 -10.49 -9.74
CA LYS A 225 -8.55 -11.10 -8.40
C LYS A 225 -8.37 -10.07 -7.29
N VAL A 226 -9.31 -10.03 -6.35
CA VAL A 226 -9.14 -9.30 -5.08
C VAL A 226 -8.47 -10.22 -4.08
N ASN A 227 -7.27 -9.83 -3.63
CA ASN A 227 -6.54 -10.51 -2.57
C ASN A 227 -6.17 -9.49 -1.49
N LEU A 228 -6.79 -9.61 -0.31
CA LEU A 228 -6.57 -8.68 0.79
C LEU A 228 -5.10 -8.72 1.29
N ALA A 229 -4.38 -9.81 1.05
CA ALA A 229 -2.94 -9.98 1.33
C ALA A 229 -1.97 -9.09 0.54
N HIS A 230 -2.48 -8.24 -0.35
CA HIS A 230 -1.69 -7.20 -1.00
C HIS A 230 -1.62 -5.90 -0.16
N PHE A 231 -2.51 -5.73 0.83
CA PHE A 231 -2.68 -4.50 1.61
C PHE A 231 -2.36 -4.56 3.13
N PRO A 232 -1.55 -5.49 3.69
CA PRO A 232 -1.37 -5.69 5.14
C PRO A 232 -0.60 -4.57 5.87
N ARG A 233 -0.33 -3.44 5.18
CA ARG A 233 0.32 -2.25 5.72
C ARG A 233 -0.58 -1.01 5.73
N LEU A 234 -1.79 -1.10 5.16
CA LEU A 234 -2.79 -0.02 5.15
C LEU A 234 -3.57 0.03 6.47
N ILE A 235 -2.85 0.12 7.59
CA ILE A 235 -3.38 -0.01 8.96
C ILE A 235 -4.28 1.14 9.43
N SER A 236 -4.60 2.09 8.56
CA SER A 236 -5.49 3.23 8.83
C SER A 236 -6.54 3.44 7.74
N LEU A 237 -6.68 2.47 6.82
CA LEU A 237 -7.62 2.52 5.72
C LEU A 237 -9.06 2.54 6.26
N ARG A 238 -9.89 3.42 5.71
CA ARG A 238 -11.32 3.61 6.03
C ARG A 238 -12.22 3.30 4.84
N THR A 239 -11.75 3.62 3.63
CA THR A 239 -12.48 3.42 2.38
C THR A 239 -11.60 2.73 1.36
N LEU A 240 -12.13 1.68 0.73
CA LEU A 240 -11.50 0.98 -0.38
C LEU A 240 -12.48 0.85 -1.55
N TYR A 241 -12.17 1.49 -2.69
CA TYR A 241 -12.94 1.36 -3.92
C TYR A 241 -12.25 0.40 -4.89
N MET A 242 -12.96 -0.64 -5.32
CA MET A 242 -12.53 -1.66 -6.29
C MET A 242 -13.62 -1.96 -7.34
N HIS A 243 -14.68 -1.14 -7.40
CA HIS A 243 -15.78 -1.35 -8.34
C HIS A 243 -15.34 -1.25 -9.81
N ASN A 244 -16.14 -1.80 -10.74
CA ASN A 244 -15.82 -1.82 -12.17
C ASN A 244 -14.43 -2.40 -12.48
N ASN A 245 -14.09 -3.52 -11.83
CA ASN A 245 -12.94 -4.35 -12.17
C ASN A 245 -13.41 -5.68 -12.80
N ARG A 246 -12.51 -6.66 -12.94
CA ARG A 246 -12.80 -7.99 -13.52
C ARG A 246 -12.68 -9.10 -12.48
N ALA A 247 -12.88 -8.78 -11.21
CA ALA A 247 -12.53 -9.71 -10.14
C ALA A 247 -13.51 -10.87 -10.11
N THR A 248 -13.02 -12.10 -10.33
CA THR A 248 -13.88 -13.30 -10.25
C THR A 248 -13.90 -13.91 -8.85
N ILE A 249 -12.85 -13.68 -8.05
CA ILE A 249 -12.77 -14.18 -6.68
C ILE A 249 -12.22 -13.14 -5.69
N VAL A 250 -12.74 -13.19 -4.46
CA VAL A 250 -12.25 -12.44 -3.30
C VAL A 250 -11.63 -13.40 -2.29
N VAL A 251 -10.37 -13.18 -1.91
CA VAL A 251 -9.63 -14.04 -0.97
C VAL A 251 -8.84 -13.24 0.08
N ASN A 252 -8.56 -13.89 1.21
CA ASN A 252 -7.62 -13.40 2.23
C ASN A 252 -6.76 -14.53 2.80
N THR A 253 -5.57 -14.72 2.24
CA THR A 253 -4.70 -15.87 2.56
C THR A 253 -3.84 -15.71 3.83
N LEU A 254 -4.13 -14.76 4.73
CA LEU A 254 -3.25 -14.36 5.83
C LEU A 254 -3.98 -13.59 6.95
N ASP A 255 -3.45 -13.71 8.18
CA ASP A 255 -4.09 -13.19 9.39
C ASP A 255 -3.65 -11.75 9.76
N TRP A 256 -4.52 -10.76 9.53
CA TRP A 256 -4.52 -9.46 10.21
C TRP A 256 -5.95 -8.91 10.26
N THR A 257 -6.15 -7.78 10.95
CA THR A 257 -7.45 -7.09 11.02
C THR A 257 -7.33 -5.59 10.71
N TRP A 258 -8.22 -5.09 9.84
CA TRP A 258 -8.39 -3.66 9.57
C TRP A 258 -9.39 -3.04 10.55
N HIS A 259 -8.84 -2.61 11.68
CA HIS A 259 -9.59 -1.99 12.79
C HIS A 259 -10.32 -0.69 12.44
N PHE A 260 -10.05 -0.09 11.26
CA PHE A 260 -10.60 1.20 10.85
C PHE A 260 -11.31 1.18 9.50
N LEU A 261 -11.40 0.03 8.82
CA LEU A 261 -12.01 -0.04 7.49
C LEU A 261 -13.54 -0.06 7.64
N GLU A 262 -14.19 0.98 7.13
CA GLU A 262 -15.61 1.26 7.30
C GLU A 262 -16.41 1.04 6.00
N LYS A 263 -15.80 1.26 4.82
CA LYS A 263 -16.41 0.98 3.51
C LYS A 263 -15.50 0.14 2.60
N ILE A 264 -16.09 -0.89 1.98
CA ILE A 264 -15.56 -1.62 0.82
C ILE A 264 -16.56 -1.51 -0.32
N ASP A 265 -16.06 -1.20 -1.52
CA ASP A 265 -16.85 -1.16 -2.75
C ASP A 265 -16.30 -2.17 -3.77
N LEU A 266 -17.05 -3.25 -3.99
CA LEU A 266 -16.75 -4.35 -4.92
C LEU A 266 -17.82 -4.46 -6.03
N SER A 267 -18.69 -3.46 -6.15
CA SER A 267 -19.79 -3.42 -7.13
C SER A 267 -19.30 -3.54 -8.58
N ALA A 268 -20.16 -3.98 -9.49
CA ALA A 268 -19.88 -4.06 -10.93
C ALA A 268 -18.58 -4.81 -11.27
N ASN A 269 -18.38 -5.98 -10.66
CA ASN A 269 -17.27 -6.90 -10.93
C ASN A 269 -17.79 -8.20 -11.55
N GLU A 270 -16.96 -9.25 -11.60
CA GLU A 270 -17.30 -10.56 -12.15
C GLU A 270 -17.33 -11.64 -11.04
N ILE A 271 -17.60 -11.27 -9.77
CA ILE A 271 -17.32 -12.12 -8.59
C ILE A 271 -18.29 -13.30 -8.51
N GLU A 272 -17.76 -14.51 -8.68
CA GLU A 272 -18.46 -15.79 -8.54
C GLU A 272 -18.25 -16.40 -7.14
N TYR A 273 -17.12 -16.12 -6.48
CA TYR A 273 -16.75 -16.75 -5.21
C TYR A 273 -16.04 -15.81 -4.21
N ILE A 274 -16.45 -15.90 -2.95
CA ILE A 274 -15.83 -15.23 -1.80
C ILE A 274 -15.36 -16.30 -0.82
N GLU A 275 -14.09 -16.24 -0.40
CA GLU A 275 -13.53 -17.16 0.60
C GLU A 275 -14.13 -16.88 2.00
N PRO A 276 -14.65 -17.89 2.73
CA PRO A 276 -15.46 -17.67 3.95
C PRO A 276 -14.82 -16.88 5.10
N HIS A 277 -13.49 -16.71 5.10
CA HIS A 277 -12.74 -16.01 6.15
C HIS A 277 -12.41 -14.54 5.79
N VAL A 278 -12.75 -14.08 4.59
CA VAL A 278 -12.33 -12.77 4.04
C VAL A 278 -12.67 -11.61 4.99
N PHE A 279 -13.93 -11.54 5.41
CA PHE A 279 -14.46 -10.42 6.18
C PHE A 279 -14.24 -10.56 7.70
N GLU A 280 -13.71 -11.69 8.20
CA GLU A 280 -13.17 -11.79 9.57
C GLU A 280 -12.02 -10.79 9.79
N SER A 281 -11.32 -10.41 8.72
CA SER A 281 -10.30 -9.36 8.74
C SER A 281 -10.87 -7.92 8.87
N THR A 282 -12.19 -7.73 8.77
CA THR A 282 -12.85 -6.41 8.71
C THR A 282 -14.00 -6.24 9.73
N PRO A 283 -13.73 -6.36 11.05
CA PRO A 283 -14.77 -6.42 12.08
C PRO A 283 -15.59 -5.12 12.26
N ASN A 284 -15.10 -3.99 11.74
CA ASN A 284 -15.74 -2.67 11.84
C ASN A 284 -16.28 -2.16 10.49
N LEU A 285 -16.45 -3.05 9.51
CA LEU A 285 -17.03 -2.73 8.20
C LEU A 285 -18.51 -2.33 8.38
N LYS A 286 -18.90 -1.21 7.77
CA LYS A 286 -20.25 -0.62 7.83
C LYS A 286 -20.97 -0.64 6.49
N VAL A 287 -20.23 -0.42 5.40
CA VAL A 287 -20.78 -0.35 4.05
C VAL A 287 -20.06 -1.37 3.18
N LEU A 288 -20.80 -2.32 2.63
CA LEU A 288 -20.29 -3.35 1.72
C LEU A 288 -21.11 -3.35 0.44
N MET A 289 -20.52 -2.92 -0.67
CA MET A 289 -21.21 -2.93 -1.96
C MET A 289 -20.75 -4.13 -2.78
N LEU A 290 -21.68 -5.05 -3.09
CA LEU A 290 -21.48 -6.29 -3.83
C LEU A 290 -22.50 -6.47 -4.96
N ASP A 291 -23.29 -5.44 -5.28
CA ASP A 291 -24.21 -5.46 -6.41
C ASP A 291 -23.48 -5.65 -7.76
N SER A 292 -24.24 -6.02 -8.79
CA SER A 292 -23.75 -6.13 -10.17
C SER A 292 -22.55 -7.10 -10.28
N ASN A 293 -22.72 -8.33 -9.81
CA ASN A 293 -21.69 -9.38 -9.71
C ASN A 293 -22.27 -10.75 -10.14
N ARG A 294 -21.58 -11.87 -9.84
CA ARG A 294 -21.96 -13.24 -10.25
C ARG A 294 -22.23 -14.19 -9.08
N LEU A 295 -22.58 -13.66 -7.90
CA LEU A 295 -22.82 -14.48 -6.72
C LEU A 295 -24.12 -15.28 -6.88
N THR A 296 -24.04 -16.60 -6.76
CA THR A 296 -25.23 -17.49 -6.74
C THR A 296 -25.76 -17.70 -5.34
N SER A 297 -24.90 -17.62 -4.32
CA SER A 297 -25.21 -17.84 -2.90
C SER A 297 -24.15 -17.19 -2.01
N VAL A 298 -24.40 -17.12 -0.69
CA VAL A 298 -23.45 -16.63 0.31
C VAL A 298 -23.34 -17.64 1.45
N ASP A 299 -22.12 -18.03 1.80
CA ASP A 299 -21.84 -18.98 2.89
C ASP A 299 -22.22 -18.38 4.27
N GLN A 300 -22.78 -19.20 5.17
CA GLN A 300 -23.20 -18.77 6.50
C GLN A 300 -22.11 -18.02 7.27
N ARG A 301 -20.85 -18.44 7.16
CA ARG A 301 -19.73 -17.82 7.89
C ARG A 301 -19.41 -16.42 7.38
N ILE A 302 -19.69 -16.14 6.10
CA ILE A 302 -19.60 -14.79 5.54
C ILE A 302 -20.68 -13.91 6.18
N LEU A 303 -21.92 -14.42 6.26
CA LEU A 303 -23.06 -13.71 6.87
C LEU A 303 -22.83 -13.44 8.37
N ASP A 304 -22.26 -14.41 9.10
CA ASP A 304 -21.87 -14.27 10.52
C ASP A 304 -20.84 -13.14 10.73
N SER A 305 -19.93 -12.95 9.76
CA SER A 305 -18.90 -11.90 9.83
C SER A 305 -19.46 -10.48 9.57
N TRP A 306 -20.58 -10.35 8.86
CA TRP A 306 -21.23 -9.08 8.48
C TRP A 306 -21.98 -8.37 9.63
N SER A 307 -21.58 -8.66 10.88
CA SER A 307 -22.20 -8.22 12.13
C SER A 307 -22.23 -6.69 12.40
N SER A 308 -21.43 -5.89 11.68
CA SER A 308 -21.30 -4.44 11.88
C SER A 308 -21.84 -3.58 10.73
N LEU A 309 -22.50 -4.17 9.72
CA LEU A 309 -22.97 -3.43 8.55
C LEU A 309 -24.14 -2.48 8.89
N ASP A 310 -23.98 -1.21 8.54
CA ASP A 310 -25.04 -0.20 8.45
C ASP A 310 -25.77 -0.28 7.08
N SER A 311 -25.07 -0.76 6.02
CA SER A 311 -25.63 -0.89 4.67
C SER A 311 -24.91 -1.94 3.82
N ILE A 312 -25.66 -2.61 2.94
CA ILE A 312 -25.16 -3.61 1.99
C ILE A 312 -25.86 -3.48 0.63
N THR A 313 -25.17 -3.71 -0.49
CA THR A 313 -25.82 -3.91 -1.81
C THR A 313 -25.48 -5.28 -2.38
N LEU A 314 -26.47 -5.92 -3.00
CA LEU A 314 -26.50 -7.32 -3.45
C LEU A 314 -27.34 -7.54 -4.72
N ALA A 315 -28.11 -6.54 -5.19
CA ALA A 315 -28.90 -6.63 -6.40
C ALA A 315 -28.04 -6.88 -7.66
N GLY A 316 -28.63 -7.44 -8.73
CA GLY A 316 -27.90 -7.72 -9.96
C GLY A 316 -26.81 -8.80 -9.80
N ASN A 317 -27.09 -9.83 -9.01
CA ASN A 317 -26.27 -11.04 -8.88
C ASN A 317 -27.04 -12.26 -9.43
N ASP A 318 -26.31 -13.33 -9.74
CA ASP A 318 -26.85 -14.56 -10.37
C ASP A 318 -27.53 -15.51 -9.34
N TRP A 319 -28.33 -14.96 -8.40
CA TRP A 319 -28.88 -15.68 -7.24
C TRP A 319 -29.61 -16.99 -7.59
N GLU A 320 -29.21 -18.08 -6.92
CA GLU A 320 -29.82 -19.41 -7.00
C GLU A 320 -30.84 -19.61 -5.87
N CYS A 321 -32.12 -19.40 -6.17
CA CYS A 321 -33.24 -19.58 -5.26
C CYS A 321 -33.60 -21.06 -5.10
N SER A 322 -32.65 -21.82 -4.58
CA SER A 322 -32.79 -23.16 -4.02
C SER A 322 -32.58 -23.11 -2.50
N ARG A 323 -32.35 -24.26 -1.84
CA ARG A 323 -32.02 -24.31 -0.41
C ARG A 323 -30.72 -23.56 -0.06
N ASN A 324 -29.88 -23.26 -1.05
CA ASN A 324 -28.64 -22.47 -0.88
C ASN A 324 -28.91 -21.01 -0.48
N VAL A 325 -30.05 -20.42 -0.88
CA VAL A 325 -30.37 -19.01 -0.55
C VAL A 325 -30.86 -18.80 0.88
N CYS A 326 -31.22 -19.89 1.59
CA CYS A 326 -31.88 -19.82 2.90
C CYS A 326 -31.08 -19.10 3.98
N ALA A 327 -29.75 -19.24 3.97
CA ALA A 327 -28.87 -18.52 4.89
C ALA A 327 -28.95 -17.00 4.66
N LEU A 328 -28.85 -16.57 3.39
CA LEU A 328 -28.94 -15.17 2.98
C LEU A 328 -30.33 -14.58 3.26
N ALA A 329 -31.40 -15.30 2.91
CA ALA A 329 -32.78 -14.86 3.16
C ALA A 329 -33.07 -14.69 4.66
N SER A 330 -32.60 -15.63 5.50
CA SER A 330 -32.69 -15.54 6.96
C SER A 330 -31.94 -14.30 7.49
N TRP A 331 -30.70 -14.09 7.01
CA TRP A 331 -29.89 -12.93 7.39
C TRP A 331 -30.53 -11.60 6.99
N LEU A 332 -31.03 -11.49 5.74
CA LEU A 332 -31.75 -10.31 5.25
C LEU A 332 -33.01 -10.01 6.07
N SER A 333 -33.77 -11.04 6.45
CA SER A 333 -34.98 -10.87 7.29
C SER A 333 -34.68 -10.35 8.71
N ALA A 334 -33.46 -10.55 9.20
CA ALA A 334 -32.98 -10.07 10.49
C ALA A 334 -32.21 -8.74 10.40
N PHE A 335 -31.72 -8.38 9.22
CA PHE A 335 -30.92 -7.18 8.97
C PHE A 335 -31.73 -5.91 9.18
N ARG A 336 -31.11 -4.88 9.76
CA ARG A 336 -31.76 -3.59 10.08
C ARG A 336 -31.10 -2.38 9.43
N GLY A 337 -30.06 -2.60 8.63
CA GLY A 337 -29.38 -1.57 7.85
C GLY A 337 -30.09 -1.31 6.52
N GLN A 338 -29.48 -0.47 5.69
CA GLN A 338 -29.98 -0.18 4.34
C GLN A 338 -29.52 -1.25 3.34
N HIS A 339 -30.47 -1.98 2.75
CA HIS A 339 -30.23 -2.92 1.66
C HIS A 339 -31.05 -2.55 0.41
N ASP A 340 -30.79 -3.24 -0.71
CA ASP A 340 -31.55 -3.03 -1.95
C ASP A 340 -33.04 -3.34 -1.78
N ASN A 341 -33.89 -2.55 -2.46
CA ASN A 341 -35.36 -2.68 -2.38
C ASN A 341 -35.92 -3.99 -2.98
N SER A 342 -35.11 -4.71 -3.77
CA SER A 342 -35.44 -6.04 -4.27
C SER A 342 -34.16 -6.77 -4.70
N LEU A 343 -34.07 -8.06 -4.39
CA LEU A 343 -33.02 -8.97 -4.84
C LEU A 343 -33.71 -10.05 -5.67
N LEU A 344 -33.49 -10.07 -6.99
CA LEU A 344 -34.19 -11.01 -7.87
C LEU A 344 -33.49 -12.37 -7.95
N CYS A 345 -34.28 -13.44 -7.95
CA CYS A 345 -33.84 -14.78 -8.29
C CYS A 345 -33.45 -14.87 -9.77
N SER A 346 -32.26 -15.40 -10.06
CA SER A 346 -31.79 -15.63 -11.44
C SER A 346 -31.99 -17.09 -11.89
N SER A 347 -32.06 -18.03 -10.94
CA SER A 347 -32.38 -19.45 -11.17
C SER A 347 -33.06 -20.07 -9.94
N PRO A 348 -33.76 -21.22 -10.05
CA PRO A 348 -34.14 -21.91 -11.30
C PRO A 348 -35.23 -21.16 -12.08
N ASP A 349 -35.48 -21.56 -13.33
CA ASP A 349 -36.46 -20.97 -14.26
C ASP A 349 -37.86 -20.76 -13.64
N THR A 350 -38.26 -21.59 -12.66
CA THR A 350 -39.56 -21.50 -11.98
C THR A 350 -39.67 -20.36 -10.97
N ALA A 351 -38.54 -19.78 -10.55
CA ALA A 351 -38.45 -18.65 -9.62
C ALA A 351 -37.82 -17.41 -10.27
N GLN A 352 -37.40 -17.48 -11.54
CA GLN A 352 -36.63 -16.43 -12.19
C GLN A 352 -37.43 -15.12 -12.28
N GLY A 353 -36.87 -14.05 -11.71
CA GLY A 353 -37.50 -12.73 -11.67
C GLY A 353 -38.45 -12.46 -10.50
N GLU A 354 -38.69 -13.46 -9.63
CA GLU A 354 -39.28 -13.24 -8.30
C GLU A 354 -38.24 -12.65 -7.34
N ASP A 355 -38.69 -12.00 -6.25
CA ASP A 355 -37.77 -11.58 -5.18
C ASP A 355 -37.31 -12.78 -4.33
N VAL A 356 -36.05 -12.79 -3.89
CA VAL A 356 -35.45 -13.83 -3.05
C VAL A 356 -36.25 -14.12 -1.78
N LEU A 357 -36.81 -13.09 -1.13
CA LEU A 357 -37.60 -13.29 0.09
C LEU A 357 -38.98 -13.88 -0.23
N ASP A 358 -39.67 -13.34 -1.23
CA ASP A 358 -40.99 -13.83 -1.65
C ASP A 358 -40.91 -15.26 -2.21
N ALA A 359 -39.87 -15.59 -2.98
CA ALA A 359 -39.61 -16.94 -3.49
C ALA A 359 -39.37 -17.96 -2.37
N VAL A 360 -38.64 -17.60 -1.31
CA VAL A 360 -38.43 -18.46 -0.14
C VAL A 360 -39.75 -18.83 0.54
N TYR A 361 -40.69 -17.88 0.66
CA TYR A 361 -42.02 -18.15 1.21
C TYR A 361 -42.93 -18.90 0.21
N ALA A 362 -42.95 -18.50 -1.07
CA ALA A 362 -43.85 -19.05 -2.08
C ALA A 362 -43.53 -20.50 -2.46
N PHE A 363 -42.24 -20.86 -2.48
CA PHE A 363 -41.78 -22.23 -2.81
C PHE A 363 -41.36 -23.04 -1.57
N GLN A 364 -41.58 -22.53 -0.36
CA GLN A 364 -41.26 -23.16 0.93
C GLN A 364 -39.80 -23.67 1.05
N LEU A 365 -38.85 -23.00 0.37
CA LEU A 365 -37.48 -23.49 0.14
C LEU A 365 -36.70 -23.84 1.42
N CYS A 366 -37.02 -23.15 2.50
CA CYS A 366 -36.29 -23.18 3.77
C CYS A 366 -37.05 -23.88 4.90
N GLU A 367 -38.21 -24.46 4.63
CA GLU A 367 -38.83 -25.40 5.56
C GLU A 367 -38.02 -26.70 5.60
N ASP A 368 -38.02 -27.40 6.72
CA ASP A 368 -37.50 -28.77 6.78
C ASP A 368 -38.53 -29.74 6.18
N PRO A 369 -38.08 -30.73 5.38
CA PRO A 369 -38.99 -31.72 4.82
C PRO A 369 -39.74 -32.41 5.96
N PRO A 370 -41.08 -32.57 5.86
CA PRO A 370 -41.87 -33.16 6.93
C PRO A 370 -41.33 -34.54 7.25
N VAL A 371 -40.97 -34.76 8.52
CA VAL A 371 -40.35 -36.00 8.97
C VAL A 371 -41.34 -37.15 8.77
N GLU A 372 -41.17 -37.94 7.71
CA GLU A 372 -41.88 -39.19 7.53
C GLU A 372 -41.47 -40.16 8.65
N VAL A 373 -42.32 -40.26 9.67
CA VAL A 373 -42.15 -41.18 10.80
C VAL A 373 -42.40 -42.61 10.33
N THR A 374 -41.42 -43.14 9.60
CA THR A 374 -41.38 -44.50 9.07
C THR A 374 -41.13 -45.49 10.21
N THR A 375 -42.21 -45.92 10.87
CA THR A 375 -42.20 -46.94 11.93
C THR A 375 -41.89 -48.33 11.37
N ALA A 376 -40.62 -48.58 11.06
CA ALA A 376 -40.14 -49.85 10.51
C ALA A 376 -38.83 -50.31 11.17
N GLY A 377 -38.73 -51.61 11.50
CA GLY A 377 -37.43 -52.28 11.67
C GLY A 377 -36.87 -52.47 13.08
N LEU A 378 -37.67 -52.91 14.06
CA LEU A 378 -37.14 -53.52 15.29
C LEU A 378 -36.47 -54.88 14.99
N TYR A 379 -35.20 -54.88 14.60
CA TYR A 379 -34.35 -56.08 14.52
C TYR A 379 -32.91 -55.81 14.99
N ALA A 380 -32.69 -55.90 16.29
CA ALA A 380 -31.35 -56.00 16.86
C ALA A 380 -30.77 -57.40 16.62
N SER A 381 -29.54 -57.48 16.11
CA SER A 381 -28.87 -58.75 15.83
C SER A 381 -28.01 -59.18 17.03
N THR A 382 -28.40 -60.27 17.68
CA THR A 382 -27.70 -60.88 18.82
C THR A 382 -26.50 -61.71 18.37
N ARG A 383 -25.41 -61.70 19.16
CA ARG A 383 -24.38 -62.74 19.14
C ARG A 383 -23.96 -63.11 20.56
N ASP A 384 -24.13 -64.39 20.89
CA ASP A 384 -23.78 -64.96 22.19
C ASP A 384 -22.27 -65.15 22.39
N LEU A 385 -21.87 -65.21 23.65
CA LEU A 385 -20.73 -66.02 24.13
C LEU A 385 -21.07 -66.55 25.54
N GLY A 386 -20.61 -67.78 25.82
CA GLY A 386 -21.28 -68.69 26.75
C GLY A 386 -21.03 -68.54 28.27
N PRO A 387 -21.67 -69.40 29.10
CA PRO A 387 -21.89 -69.16 30.54
C PRO A 387 -21.00 -69.98 31.49
N ILE A 388 -20.84 -69.48 32.73
CA ILE A 388 -20.44 -70.26 33.93
C ILE A 388 -21.28 -69.79 35.15
N THR A 389 -21.57 -70.69 36.07
CA THR A 389 -22.48 -70.56 37.25
C THR A 389 -21.93 -71.38 38.44
N PRO A 390 -22.46 -71.30 39.69
CA PRO A 390 -23.03 -70.16 40.44
C PRO A 390 -22.63 -70.13 41.96
N ASN A 391 -23.15 -69.13 42.71
CA ASN A 391 -23.50 -69.14 44.16
C ASN A 391 -22.37 -69.25 45.24
N PRO A 392 -22.68 -68.97 46.54
CA PRO A 392 -23.47 -67.85 47.10
C PRO A 392 -22.80 -67.24 48.38
N TYR A 393 -23.46 -66.28 49.08
CA TYR A 393 -23.78 -66.33 50.53
C TYR A 393 -24.49 -65.03 51.03
N GLU A 394 -25.04 -65.06 52.25
CA GLU A 394 -26.07 -64.15 52.78
C GLU A 394 -25.55 -63.10 53.82
N GLY A 395 -26.41 -62.14 54.22
CA GLY A 395 -26.19 -61.25 55.39
C GLY A 395 -27.23 -60.11 55.51
N GLU A 396 -27.85 -59.95 56.69
CA GLU A 396 -28.97 -59.01 56.97
C GLU A 396 -28.65 -57.94 58.05
N GLY A 397 -29.53 -56.91 58.18
CA GLY A 397 -29.57 -55.90 59.28
C GLY A 397 -29.04 -54.51 58.89
N SER A 398 -29.67 -53.35 59.16
CA SER A 398 -30.40 -52.80 60.35
C SER A 398 -29.49 -52.58 61.57
N GLU A 399 -29.46 -51.42 62.27
CA GLU A 399 -30.32 -50.22 62.25
C GLU A 399 -29.62 -48.93 62.83
N VAL A 400 -29.90 -47.75 62.24
CA VAL A 400 -30.25 -46.44 62.86
C VAL A 400 -29.34 -45.70 63.92
N VAL A 401 -28.94 -44.45 63.57
CA VAL A 401 -28.67 -43.23 64.41
C VAL A 401 -27.41 -43.19 65.31
N THR A 402 -26.46 -42.28 65.06
CA THR A 402 -26.45 -40.92 65.70
C THR A 402 -25.67 -39.85 64.90
N ASN A 403 -25.95 -38.57 65.19
CA ASN A 403 -25.45 -37.39 64.44
C ASN A 403 -23.95 -37.10 64.61
N SER A 404 -23.28 -36.71 63.52
CA SER A 404 -22.42 -35.50 63.51
C SER A 404 -22.27 -34.97 62.07
N PHE A 405 -22.14 -33.64 61.92
CA PHE A 405 -22.00 -32.96 60.62
C PHE A 405 -20.60 -32.34 60.53
N THR A 406 -19.73 -32.94 59.72
CA THR A 406 -18.34 -32.49 59.52
C THR A 406 -18.04 -32.31 58.04
N VAL A 407 -17.86 -31.06 57.61
CA VAL A 407 -17.46 -30.72 56.24
C VAL A 407 -15.97 -31.04 56.07
N THR A 408 -15.66 -32.12 55.36
CA THR A 408 -14.29 -32.47 54.99
C THR A 408 -13.86 -31.70 53.75
N VAL A 409 -13.07 -30.64 53.94
CA VAL A 409 -12.46 -29.88 52.83
C VAL A 409 -11.35 -30.72 52.19
N GLY A 410 -11.58 -31.17 50.95
CA GLY A 410 -10.69 -32.04 50.18
C GLY A 410 -9.48 -31.34 49.55
N HIS A 411 -8.46 -31.09 50.36
CA HIS A 411 -7.00 -31.21 50.07
C HIS A 411 -6.37 -30.99 48.66
N ASP A 412 -6.95 -30.25 47.71
CA ASP A 412 -6.31 -30.00 46.39
C ASP A 412 -5.57 -28.64 46.24
N ASP A 413 -5.87 -27.63 47.09
CA ASP A 413 -5.38 -26.24 46.89
C ASP A 413 -3.92 -25.96 47.29
N LEU A 414 -3.22 -26.89 47.94
CA LEU A 414 -1.87 -26.63 48.47
C LEU A 414 -0.73 -26.94 47.47
N GLU A 415 -0.96 -27.83 46.51
CA GLU A 415 0.02 -28.17 45.47
C GLU A 415 0.01 -27.13 44.33
N SER A 416 -1.19 -26.71 43.92
CA SER A 416 -1.41 -25.72 42.85
C SER A 416 -0.76 -24.36 43.17
N THR A 417 -0.99 -23.86 44.40
CA THR A 417 -0.42 -22.60 44.89
C THR A 417 1.11 -22.62 44.94
N MET A 418 1.73 -23.74 45.33
CA MET A 418 3.18 -23.87 45.35
C MET A 418 3.81 -23.90 43.94
N GLN A 419 3.10 -24.40 42.93
CA GLN A 419 3.56 -24.37 41.54
C GLN A 419 3.41 -22.97 40.94
N ILE A 420 2.28 -22.30 41.14
CA ILE A 420 2.04 -20.92 40.67
C ILE A 420 3.09 -19.97 41.23
N HIS A 421 3.40 -20.04 42.54
CA HIS A 421 4.41 -19.17 43.13
C HIS A 421 5.81 -19.40 42.54
N LYS A 422 6.17 -20.63 42.13
CA LYS A 422 7.46 -20.91 41.45
C LYS A 422 7.51 -20.26 40.06
N VAL A 423 6.42 -20.33 39.28
CA VAL A 423 6.32 -19.71 37.95
C VAL A 423 6.37 -18.18 38.03
N VAL A 424 5.65 -17.58 38.98
CA VAL A 424 5.68 -16.13 39.23
C VAL A 424 7.07 -15.67 39.69
N THR A 425 7.73 -16.39 40.61
CA THR A 425 9.10 -16.05 41.03
C THR A 425 10.09 -16.16 39.87
N GLY A 426 9.98 -17.20 39.03
CA GLY A 426 10.86 -17.39 37.87
C GLY A 426 10.69 -16.32 36.79
N THR A 427 9.45 -15.96 36.46
CA THR A 427 9.17 -14.88 35.49
C THR A 427 9.61 -13.51 36.01
N MET A 428 9.41 -13.21 37.29
CA MET A 428 9.94 -11.98 37.91
C MET A 428 11.47 -11.95 37.91
N ALA A 429 12.15 -13.06 38.23
CA ALA A 429 13.61 -13.14 38.16
C ALA A 429 14.15 -12.90 36.73
N LEU A 430 13.48 -13.43 35.70
CA LEU A 430 13.81 -13.15 34.30
C LEU A 430 13.64 -11.66 33.98
N ILE A 431 12.52 -11.04 34.37
CA ILE A 431 12.26 -9.61 34.15
C ILE A 431 13.32 -8.74 34.86
N PHE A 432 13.66 -9.03 36.12
CA PHE A 432 14.71 -8.30 36.84
C PHE A 432 16.10 -8.48 36.18
N SER A 433 16.46 -9.69 35.74
CA SER A 433 17.72 -9.91 35.03
C SER A 433 17.79 -9.13 33.71
N PHE A 434 16.69 -9.08 32.95
CA PHE A 434 16.58 -8.30 31.72
C PHE A 434 16.71 -6.80 31.99
N LEU A 435 16.01 -6.28 33.01
CA LEU A 435 16.11 -4.87 33.42
C LEU A 435 17.52 -4.50 33.89
N ILE A 436 18.22 -5.39 34.61
CA ILE A 436 19.62 -5.19 35.00
C ILE A 436 20.53 -5.17 33.76
N ILE A 437 20.32 -6.06 32.78
CA ILE A 437 21.09 -6.06 31.52
C ILE A 437 20.85 -4.76 30.74
N VAL A 438 19.60 -4.30 30.62
CA VAL A 438 19.26 -3.02 29.96
C VAL A 438 19.88 -1.83 30.70
N LEU A 439 19.84 -1.81 32.03
CA LEU A 439 20.48 -0.78 32.85
C LEU A 439 22.01 -0.78 32.68
N MET A 440 22.64 -1.95 32.69
CA MET A 440 24.09 -2.09 32.46
C MET A 440 24.49 -1.64 31.05
N LEU A 441 23.69 -1.95 30.02
CA LEU A 441 23.90 -1.47 28.65
C LEU A 441 23.73 0.06 28.56
N TYR A 442 22.73 0.63 29.24
CA TYR A 442 22.51 2.07 29.30
C TYR A 442 23.66 2.80 30.02
N VAL A 443 24.13 2.28 31.17
CA VAL A 443 25.28 2.81 31.91
C VAL A 443 26.57 2.68 31.10
N ALA A 444 26.82 1.54 30.46
CA ALA A 444 27.99 1.36 29.58
C ALA A 444 27.96 2.33 28.39
N TRP A 445 26.79 2.57 27.79
CA TRP A 445 26.60 3.53 26.71
C TRP A 445 26.83 4.99 27.14
N LYS A 446 26.40 5.34 28.36
CA LYS A 446 26.51 6.68 28.93
C LYS A 446 27.91 6.99 29.47
N CYS A 447 28.58 6.01 30.09
CA CYS A 447 29.90 6.19 30.72
C CYS A 447 31.09 5.93 29.78
N PHE A 448 30.95 5.04 28.79
CA PHE A 448 32.05 4.67 27.87
C PHE A 448 31.70 4.83 26.37
N PRO A 449 31.28 6.04 25.92
CA PRO A 449 30.90 6.30 24.53
C PRO A 449 32.05 6.18 23.51
N ALA A 450 33.29 5.99 23.96
CA ALA A 450 34.45 5.70 23.11
C ALA A 450 34.56 4.20 22.77
N GLY A 451 34.46 3.31 23.77
CA GLY A 451 34.65 1.86 23.57
C GLY A 451 33.64 1.23 22.61
N ILE A 452 32.39 1.69 22.65
CA ILE A 452 31.33 1.22 21.72
C ILE A 452 31.63 1.62 20.26
N ARG A 453 32.40 2.70 20.01
CA ARG A 453 32.84 3.07 18.65
C ARG A 453 33.87 2.08 18.13
N GLN A 454 34.86 1.71 18.95
CA GLN A 454 35.82 0.64 18.62
C GLN A 454 35.12 -0.71 18.41
N LEU A 455 34.13 -1.07 19.24
CA LEU A 455 33.36 -2.31 19.06
C LEU A 455 32.61 -2.33 17.71
N ARG A 456 31.91 -1.24 17.37
CA ARG A 456 31.23 -1.08 16.06
C ARG A 456 32.21 -1.13 14.89
N GLN A 457 33.39 -0.51 15.01
CA GLN A 457 34.45 -0.58 14.00
C GLN A 457 34.96 -2.02 13.83
N CYS A 458 35.22 -2.74 14.94
CA CYS A 458 35.68 -4.13 14.91
C CYS A 458 34.66 -5.04 14.21
N PHE A 459 33.39 -5.04 14.63
CA PHE A 459 32.32 -5.82 13.99
C PHE A 459 32.09 -5.44 12.52
N SER A 460 32.22 -4.16 12.15
CA SER A 460 32.14 -3.75 10.73
C SER A 460 33.32 -4.27 9.90
N SER A 461 34.52 -4.35 10.49
CA SER A 461 35.71 -4.90 9.81
C SER A 461 35.64 -6.42 9.66
N GLN A 462 35.11 -7.15 10.66
CA GLN A 462 34.81 -8.57 10.54
C GLN A 462 33.76 -8.84 9.45
N ARG A 463 32.62 -8.12 9.45
CA ARG A 463 31.61 -8.27 8.38
C ARG A 463 32.16 -7.97 6.98
N ARG A 464 33.07 -7.00 6.84
CA ARG A 464 33.79 -6.75 5.56
C ARG A 464 34.68 -7.93 5.17
N LYS A 465 35.52 -8.44 6.07
CA LYS A 465 36.37 -9.63 5.82
C LYS A 465 35.55 -10.88 5.48
N GLN A 466 34.38 -11.05 6.11
CA GLN A 466 33.49 -12.18 5.88
C GLN A 466 32.81 -12.10 4.49
N LYS A 467 32.29 -10.93 4.10
CA LYS A 467 31.82 -10.70 2.72
C LYS A 467 32.92 -10.91 1.67
N GLN A 468 34.14 -10.45 1.96
CA GLN A 468 35.27 -10.58 1.03
C GLN A 468 35.72 -12.04 0.86
N LYS A 469 35.66 -12.88 1.91
CA LYS A 469 35.82 -14.33 1.78
C LYS A 469 34.71 -14.97 0.95
N GLN A 470 33.44 -14.60 1.19
CA GLN A 470 32.31 -15.12 0.40
C GLN A 470 32.46 -14.78 -1.09
N SER A 471 32.83 -13.55 -1.46
CA SER A 471 33.05 -13.19 -2.87
C SER A 471 34.22 -13.96 -3.51
N MET A 472 35.30 -14.24 -2.78
CA MET A 472 36.40 -15.08 -3.30
C MET A 472 35.98 -16.54 -3.49
N GLN A 473 35.21 -17.12 -2.55
CA GLN A 473 34.66 -18.47 -2.70
C GLN A 473 33.67 -18.56 -3.87
N GLN A 474 32.87 -17.51 -4.08
CA GLN A 474 31.90 -17.45 -5.18
C GLN A 474 32.57 -17.31 -6.56
N MET A 475 33.75 -16.69 -6.65
CA MET A 475 34.57 -16.72 -7.87
C MET A 475 35.21 -18.10 -8.10
N ALA A 476 35.72 -18.76 -7.06
CA ALA A 476 36.33 -20.08 -7.16
C ALA A 476 35.33 -21.20 -7.54
N ALA A 477 34.06 -21.04 -7.16
CA ALA A 477 32.96 -21.96 -7.51
C ALA A 477 32.47 -21.82 -8.97
N ILE A 478 32.93 -20.82 -9.72
CA ILE A 478 32.56 -20.60 -11.14
C ILE A 478 33.56 -21.29 -12.11
N SER A 479 34.71 -21.77 -11.61
CA SER A 479 35.80 -22.35 -12.41
C SER A 479 35.88 -23.89 -12.42
N THR A 480 34.84 -24.60 -11.97
CA THR A 480 34.80 -26.08 -11.97
C THR A 480 33.82 -26.62 -13.02
N PRO A 481 34.29 -27.38 -14.04
CA PRO A 481 33.41 -27.97 -15.04
C PRO A 481 32.85 -29.32 -14.54
N GLU A 482 31.56 -29.37 -14.22
CA GLU A 482 30.84 -30.63 -14.00
C GLU A 482 29.95 -30.99 -15.20
N TYR A 483 29.84 -32.29 -15.47
CA TYR A 483 29.17 -32.84 -16.65
C TYR A 483 27.66 -32.91 -16.43
N TYR A 484 26.88 -32.53 -17.45
CA TYR A 484 25.43 -32.75 -17.49
C TYR A 484 25.09 -33.89 -18.45
N VAL A 485 24.17 -34.78 -18.05
CA VAL A 485 23.69 -35.90 -18.86
C VAL A 485 22.32 -35.54 -19.45
N ASP A 486 22.18 -35.71 -20.76
CA ASP A 486 20.96 -35.33 -21.51
C ASP A 486 19.76 -36.23 -21.17
N TYR A 487 18.57 -35.63 -21.13
CA TYR A 487 17.30 -36.36 -21.06
C TYR A 487 16.14 -35.52 -21.64
N LYS A 488 15.75 -35.82 -22.89
CA LYS A 488 14.51 -35.33 -23.51
C LYS A 488 13.31 -36.20 -23.10
N PRO A 489 12.11 -35.62 -23.01
CA PRO A 489 11.19 -35.78 -24.14
C PRO A 489 10.33 -34.54 -24.51
N ASN A 490 10.30 -34.25 -25.82
CA ASN A 490 9.15 -33.90 -26.69
C ASN A 490 8.08 -32.86 -26.28
N HIS A 491 7.89 -31.85 -27.17
CA HIS A 491 6.62 -31.29 -27.73
C HIS A 491 5.40 -31.00 -26.79
N ILE A 492 4.55 -29.97 -26.90
CA ILE A 492 4.28 -28.81 -27.82
C ILE A 492 3.18 -27.97 -27.09
N GLU A 493 2.96 -26.65 -27.19
CA GLU A 493 3.71 -25.41 -27.55
C GLU A 493 2.90 -24.22 -26.93
N GLY A 494 3.22 -22.92 -27.02
CA GLY A 494 4.28 -22.20 -27.74
C GLY A 494 4.24 -20.68 -27.49
N ALA A 495 5.20 -19.95 -28.07
CA ALA A 495 5.30 -18.49 -28.26
C ALA A 495 4.83 -17.49 -27.15
N LEU A 496 5.79 -16.80 -26.54
CA LEU A 496 6.13 -15.45 -27.02
C LEU A 496 7.61 -15.12 -26.76
N VAL A 497 8.25 -14.44 -27.72
CA VAL A 497 9.65 -13.97 -27.62
C VAL A 497 9.66 -12.46 -27.83
N ILE A 498 10.42 -11.74 -27.00
CA ILE A 498 10.82 -10.35 -27.28
C ILE A 498 12.34 -10.29 -27.29
N ILE A 499 12.87 -9.59 -28.29
CA ILE A 499 14.28 -9.58 -28.69
C ILE A 499 15.04 -8.52 -27.87
N ASN A 500 16.33 -8.77 -27.62
CA ASN A 500 17.29 -7.70 -27.35
C ASN A 500 18.65 -8.08 -27.93
N GLU A 501 18.93 -7.60 -29.14
CA GLU A 501 20.24 -7.71 -29.77
C GLU A 501 21.18 -6.63 -29.20
N TYR A 502 22.39 -7.04 -28.81
CA TYR A 502 23.52 -6.12 -28.74
C TYR A 502 24.72 -6.79 -29.43
N GLY A 503 25.17 -6.17 -30.52
CA GLY A 503 26.19 -6.73 -31.41
C GLY A 503 27.59 -6.79 -30.78
N SER A 504 28.41 -7.71 -31.31
CA SER A 504 29.77 -7.96 -30.84
C SER A 504 30.78 -6.97 -31.44
N CYS A 505 31.59 -6.33 -30.59
CA CYS A 505 32.81 -5.65 -31.01
C CYS A 505 33.99 -6.63 -31.00
N THR A 506 34.51 -6.98 -32.18
CA THR A 506 35.71 -7.80 -32.32
C THR A 506 36.98 -6.99 -32.12
N CYS A 507 37.87 -7.43 -31.22
CA CYS A 507 39.23 -6.92 -31.13
C CYS A 507 40.20 -8.10 -31.29
N GLN A 508 40.91 -8.16 -32.42
CA GLN A 508 41.95 -9.17 -32.65
C GLN A 508 43.26 -8.74 -32.00
N GLN A 509 43.93 -9.64 -31.30
CA GLN A 509 45.37 -9.56 -31.10
C GLN A 509 45.96 -10.98 -31.12
N GLN A 510 47.01 -11.18 -31.93
CA GLN A 510 47.61 -12.50 -32.14
C GLN A 510 48.53 -12.90 -30.97
N ALA A 511 48.75 -14.21 -30.81
CA ALA A 511 49.67 -14.74 -29.82
C ALA A 511 51.14 -14.60 -30.28
N SER A 512 52.00 -14.13 -29.38
CA SER A 512 53.45 -14.31 -29.44
C SER A 512 53.89 -15.16 -28.25
N ARG A 513 54.52 -16.30 -28.52
CA ARG A 513 55.18 -17.16 -27.53
C ARG A 513 56.62 -16.67 -27.26
N GLU A 514 57.17 -17.17 -26.14
CA GLU A 514 58.62 -17.32 -25.88
C GLU A 514 59.43 -15.99 -25.73
N CYS A 515 60.51 -15.91 -24.94
CA CYS A 515 61.16 -16.92 -24.11
C CYS A 515 61.76 -16.32 -22.81
N GLU A 516 62.46 -17.18 -22.06
CA GLU A 516 63.07 -16.97 -20.75
C GLU A 516 64.16 -15.89 -20.69
N VAL A 517 64.36 -15.29 -19.51
CA VAL A 517 65.50 -15.60 -18.61
C VAL A 517 64.98 -15.71 -17.17
#